data_AF-A0A672PAR0-F1
#
_entry.id   AF-A0A672PAR0-F1
#
_cell.length_a   1.000
_cell.length_b   1.000
_cell.length_c   1.000
_cell.angle_alpha   90.00
_cell.angle_beta   90.00
_cell.angle_gamma   90.00
#
_symmetry.space_group_name_H-M   'P 1'
#
loop_
_entity.id
_entity.type
_entity.pdbx_description
1 polymer ?
#
loop_
_entity_poly.entity_id
_entity_poly.type
_entity_poly.pdbx_seq_one_letter_code
_entity_poly.pdbx_strand_id
1 'polypeptide(L)'
;MSYPGYPPAGGSYPPASGPYQQAPGGYPPQPGAYPPQGGYYPPQPGAYPPGAGYPPQAGGYPAAPGGGFPPQAGGYPAAQPGTYPNMPPKGYRGTIKDFPGADPLRDVEVLRKAMKGFGTDENAIIELLGTRSNKQRVPLKAAYKTTYGKDLVSDIKSEVKGDFEDLVLAMLKAPAHFDASELKEAISGAGTDEACLIEILSSRSNAEILEINKVYKAEYGKSLEDAISSDTSGHFRRLLVSLSQGNRDEKETVDISLAKQEAQKLHAAGENKVGTDESQFNAILCARSKPHLRQVFHEYQQMCGKDIEKSICSEMSGNVESGMVAVVKCIKNTAAYFAERLHKAMQGVGTKDRTLIRIMVSRSEVDMLDIRQEYLRQYGKSLYTAISGDTTGDYKKLLLKLCGGSD
;
A
#
# COMPACT_ATOMS: atom_id res chain seq x y z
N MET A 1 -17.26 1.51 -61.62
CA MET A 1 -17.01 2.55 -60.61
C MET A 1 -15.51 2.66 -60.42
N SER A 2 -14.98 3.85 -60.67
CA SER A 2 -13.57 4.14 -60.95
C SER A 2 -12.69 4.11 -59.69
N TYR A 3 -11.52 3.48 -59.80
CA TYR A 3 -10.38 3.68 -58.90
C TYR A 3 -9.65 4.98 -59.27
N PRO A 4 -9.20 5.81 -58.30
CA PRO A 4 -8.21 6.84 -58.54
C PRO A 4 -6.80 6.35 -58.15
N GLY A 5 -5.84 6.58 -59.05
CA GLY A 5 -4.41 6.30 -58.86
C GLY A 5 -3.66 7.37 -58.06
N TYR A 6 -2.49 6.98 -57.56
CA TYR A 6 -1.47 7.84 -56.97
C TYR A 6 -0.23 7.88 -57.88
N PRO A 7 0.43 9.04 -58.08
CA PRO A 7 1.69 9.14 -58.79
C PRO A 7 2.92 8.93 -57.87
N PRO A 8 4.07 8.48 -58.40
CA PRO A 8 5.30 8.29 -57.62
C PRO A 8 6.19 9.55 -57.67
N ALA A 9 6.81 9.89 -56.54
CA ALA A 9 7.89 10.87 -56.46
C ALA A 9 9.17 10.19 -55.94
N GLY A 10 10.18 10.14 -56.80
CA GLY A 10 11.54 9.72 -56.45
C GLY A 10 12.31 10.85 -55.77
N GLY A 11 13.15 10.48 -54.81
CA GLY A 11 14.11 11.37 -54.16
C GLY A 11 15.33 10.56 -53.73
N SER A 12 16.43 10.76 -54.44
CA SER A 12 17.76 10.19 -54.21
C SER A 12 18.49 10.94 -53.09
N TYR A 13 19.08 10.20 -52.14
CA TYR A 13 20.03 10.72 -51.15
C TYR A 13 21.46 10.33 -51.53
N PRO A 14 22.44 11.25 -51.48
CA PRO A 14 23.85 10.94 -51.69
C PRO A 14 24.55 10.49 -50.38
N PRO A 15 25.58 9.62 -50.44
CA PRO A 15 26.33 9.19 -49.28
C PRO A 15 27.50 10.15 -48.96
N ALA A 16 27.56 10.63 -47.71
CA ALA A 16 28.73 11.32 -47.19
C ALA A 16 29.64 10.33 -46.45
N SER A 17 30.88 10.23 -46.95
CA SER A 17 31.99 9.50 -46.36
C SER A 17 32.81 10.46 -45.48
N GLY A 18 33.18 10.01 -44.27
CA GLY A 18 34.04 10.73 -43.34
C GLY A 18 34.83 9.74 -42.47
N PRO A 19 36.14 9.93 -42.25
CA PRO A 19 37.03 8.90 -41.74
C PRO A 19 37.06 8.82 -40.21
N TYR A 20 37.13 7.59 -39.69
CA TYR A 20 37.40 7.27 -38.29
C TYR A 20 38.89 7.54 -37.97
N GLN A 21 39.15 8.40 -37.00
CA GLN A 21 40.47 8.52 -36.36
C GLN A 21 40.53 7.61 -35.11
N GLN A 22 41.60 6.81 -35.05
CA GLN A 22 41.95 5.93 -33.93
C GLN A 22 42.55 6.77 -32.80
N ALA A 23 42.11 6.53 -31.56
CA ALA A 23 42.76 7.04 -30.35
C ALA A 23 43.48 5.90 -29.62
N PRO A 24 44.74 6.08 -29.19
CA PRO A 24 45.53 5.04 -28.52
C PRO A 24 45.20 4.93 -27.02
N GLY A 25 45.34 3.71 -26.50
CA GLY A 25 45.03 3.34 -25.13
C GLY A 25 45.98 3.85 -24.05
N GLY A 26 45.59 3.59 -22.81
CA GLY A 26 46.40 3.76 -21.62
C GLY A 26 45.61 3.40 -20.35
N TYR A 27 45.68 2.13 -19.94
CA TYR A 27 45.29 1.68 -18.60
C TYR A 27 46.44 1.97 -17.62
N PRO A 28 46.20 2.61 -16.46
CA PRO A 28 47.18 2.64 -15.39
C PRO A 28 47.10 1.38 -14.50
N PRO A 29 48.23 0.78 -14.08
CA PRO A 29 48.24 -0.38 -13.19
C PRO A 29 48.03 0.03 -11.73
N GLN A 30 47.18 -0.70 -11.00
CA GLN A 30 47.15 -0.66 -9.53
C GLN A 30 48.07 -1.72 -8.93
N PRO A 31 48.99 -1.36 -8.01
CA PRO A 31 49.75 -2.31 -7.23
C PRO A 31 48.97 -2.76 -5.98
N GLY A 32 48.78 -4.08 -5.85
CA GLY A 32 48.38 -4.72 -4.61
C GLY A 32 49.59 -4.90 -3.68
N ALA A 33 49.42 -4.61 -2.40
CA ALA A 33 50.24 -5.11 -1.31
C ALA A 33 49.50 -4.94 0.03
N TYR A 34 49.07 -6.04 0.62
CA TYR A 34 48.76 -6.13 2.06
C TYR A 34 50.04 -6.46 2.83
N PRO A 35 50.29 -5.83 3.98
CA PRO A 35 51.16 -6.39 5.02
C PRO A 35 50.38 -6.87 6.27
N PRO A 36 50.94 -7.78 7.09
CA PRO A 36 50.21 -8.57 8.10
C PRO A 36 50.55 -8.25 9.58
N GLN A 37 49.85 -8.95 10.50
CA GLN A 37 50.08 -9.15 11.96
C GLN A 37 49.71 -7.97 12.89
N GLY A 38 49.24 -8.12 14.14
CA GLY A 38 49.05 -9.26 15.06
C GLY A 38 49.16 -8.76 16.53
N GLY A 39 48.38 -9.35 17.47
CA GLY A 39 48.45 -9.10 18.93
C GLY A 39 47.80 -7.79 19.40
N TYR A 40 47.10 -7.65 20.54
CA TYR A 40 47.45 -8.03 21.91
C TYR A 40 46.20 -8.16 22.82
N TYR A 41 46.24 -9.08 23.78
CA TYR A 41 45.38 -9.13 24.98
C TYR A 41 45.98 -8.25 26.10
N PRO A 42 45.16 -7.69 27.00
CA PRO A 42 45.61 -7.33 28.35
C PRO A 42 44.96 -8.20 29.47
N PRO A 43 45.70 -8.53 30.55
CA PRO A 43 45.25 -9.36 31.67
C PRO A 43 44.66 -8.57 32.86
N GLN A 44 43.90 -9.26 33.71
CA GLN A 44 43.44 -8.83 35.04
C GLN A 44 44.46 -9.10 36.16
N PRO A 45 44.32 -8.39 37.31
CA PRO A 45 44.48 -8.97 38.65
C PRO A 45 43.29 -8.57 39.58
N GLY A 46 42.59 -9.51 40.26
CA GLY A 46 42.85 -10.05 41.62
C GLY A 46 42.38 -9.09 42.77
N ALA A 47 41.88 -9.44 43.97
CA ALA A 47 41.25 -10.60 44.62
C ALA A 47 41.16 -10.32 46.16
N TYR A 48 39.95 -10.34 46.77
CA TYR A 48 39.58 -10.70 48.17
C TYR A 48 39.95 -9.79 49.40
N PRO A 49 39.20 -9.79 50.54
CA PRO A 49 38.73 -10.98 51.30
C PRO A 49 37.32 -10.94 51.98
N PRO A 50 36.90 -12.03 52.68
CA PRO A 50 35.53 -12.29 53.17
C PRO A 50 35.35 -12.40 54.71
N GLY A 51 34.10 -12.45 55.17
CA GLY A 51 33.66 -12.90 56.52
C GLY A 51 32.37 -12.19 56.97
N ALA A 52 31.19 -12.81 57.16
CA ALA A 52 30.73 -13.87 58.08
C ALA A 52 29.89 -13.30 59.25
N GLY A 53 28.63 -13.77 59.43
CA GLY A 53 27.91 -13.74 60.73
C GLY A 53 26.43 -13.27 60.78
N TYR A 54 25.47 -14.19 60.50
CA TYR A 54 24.27 -14.66 61.29
C TYR A 54 23.64 -13.80 62.45
N PRO A 55 22.42 -14.09 63.00
CA PRO A 55 21.09 -14.50 62.46
C PRO A 55 19.84 -13.83 63.19
N PRO A 56 18.70 -14.49 63.53
CA PRO A 56 17.39 -14.43 62.85
C PRO A 56 16.22 -13.99 63.78
N GLN A 57 14.97 -13.94 63.29
CA GLN A 57 13.81 -14.34 64.13
C GLN A 57 12.55 -14.73 63.34
N ALA A 58 11.92 -15.78 63.84
CA ALA A 58 10.77 -16.48 63.28
C ALA A 58 9.49 -16.18 64.08
N GLY A 59 8.33 -16.44 63.46
CA GLY A 59 7.00 -16.57 64.09
C GLY A 59 5.92 -16.07 63.12
N GLY A 60 4.86 -16.78 62.73
CA GLY A 60 4.28 -18.04 63.19
C GLY A 60 2.78 -17.87 63.45
N TYR A 61 1.94 -17.95 62.38
CA TYR A 61 0.49 -18.32 62.28
C TYR A 61 -0.56 -17.64 63.22
N PRO A 62 -1.91 -17.77 63.03
CA PRO A 62 -2.71 -18.61 62.11
C PRO A 62 -3.90 -17.90 61.40
N ALA A 63 -4.76 -18.69 60.75
CA ALA A 63 -5.81 -18.35 59.80
C ALA A 63 -7.25 -18.23 60.35
N ALA A 64 -8.14 -17.71 59.46
CA ALA A 64 -9.61 -17.89 59.33
C ALA A 64 -10.55 -16.82 59.94
N PRO A 65 -11.85 -16.74 59.54
CA PRO A 65 -12.49 -16.82 58.21
C PRO A 65 -13.57 -15.71 57.98
N GLY A 66 -14.08 -15.51 56.75
CA GLY A 66 -15.44 -14.96 56.57
C GLY A 66 -15.69 -13.98 55.41
N GLY A 67 -16.48 -14.45 54.43
CA GLY A 67 -17.61 -13.81 53.73
C GLY A 67 -17.60 -12.32 53.31
N GLY A 68 -17.91 -12.07 52.03
CA GLY A 68 -18.43 -10.78 51.56
C GLY A 68 -18.49 -10.65 50.03
N PHE A 69 -19.68 -10.36 49.49
CA PHE A 69 -20.01 -10.19 48.07
C PHE A 69 -19.21 -9.09 47.33
N PRO A 70 -19.11 -9.14 45.97
CA PRO A 70 -18.31 -8.18 45.21
C PRO A 70 -19.09 -6.88 44.91
N PRO A 71 -18.47 -5.70 44.99
CA PRO A 71 -18.98 -4.52 44.30
C PRO A 71 -18.29 -4.35 42.94
N GLN A 72 -19.14 -4.22 41.94
CA GLN A 72 -18.89 -3.76 40.59
C GLN A 72 -18.21 -2.37 40.64
N ALA A 73 -17.01 -2.25 40.07
CA ALA A 73 -16.35 -0.97 39.86
C ALA A 73 -15.73 -0.95 38.46
N GLY A 74 -16.47 -0.38 37.50
CA GLY A 74 -15.90 0.09 36.24
C GLY A 74 -15.02 1.30 36.51
N GLY A 75 -13.72 1.07 36.64
CA GLY A 75 -12.69 2.10 36.65
C GLY A 75 -11.77 1.90 35.45
N TYR A 76 -11.74 2.86 34.53
CA TYR A 76 -10.74 2.91 33.47
C TYR A 76 -9.35 3.11 34.09
N PRO A 77 -8.32 2.31 33.74
CA PRO A 77 -6.95 2.68 34.07
C PRO A 77 -6.50 3.81 33.15
N ALA A 78 -5.96 4.87 33.75
CA ALA A 78 -5.31 5.97 33.04
C ALA A 78 -4.20 5.44 32.11
N ALA A 79 -4.24 5.85 30.84
CA ALA A 79 -3.23 5.50 29.86
C ALA A 79 -1.88 6.17 30.21
N GLN A 80 -0.83 5.37 30.34
CA GLN A 80 0.55 5.83 30.46
C GLN A 80 1.04 6.38 29.10
N PRO A 81 1.76 7.52 29.06
CA PRO A 81 2.24 8.11 27.82
C PRO A 81 3.56 7.48 27.35
N GLY A 82 3.70 7.22 26.05
CA GLY A 82 5.02 7.21 25.40
C GLY A 82 5.69 5.88 25.08
N THR A 83 4.96 4.76 24.96
CA THR A 83 5.50 3.58 24.25
C THR A 83 4.60 3.27 23.06
N TYR A 84 5.08 3.55 21.85
CA TYR A 84 4.57 2.78 20.71
C TYR A 84 5.05 1.35 20.97
N PRO A 85 4.14 0.38 21.17
CA PRO A 85 4.58 -0.98 21.42
C PRO A 85 5.46 -1.39 20.23
N ASN A 86 6.68 -1.79 20.54
CA ASN A 86 7.56 -2.49 19.62
C ASN A 86 6.79 -3.74 19.20
N MET A 87 6.03 -3.64 18.10
CA MET A 87 5.16 -4.71 17.66
C MET A 87 6.09 -5.88 17.30
N PRO A 88 5.88 -7.08 17.87
CA PRO A 88 6.60 -8.27 17.41
C PRO A 88 6.43 -8.38 15.90
N PRO A 89 7.38 -8.97 15.16
CA PRO A 89 7.30 -9.05 13.71
C PRO A 89 5.94 -9.64 13.35
N LYS A 90 5.06 -8.79 12.80
CA LYS A 90 3.75 -9.20 12.36
C LYS A 90 4.02 -10.17 11.21
N GLY A 91 3.93 -11.46 11.49
CA GLY A 91 3.92 -12.48 10.44
C GLY A 91 2.89 -12.11 9.38
N TYR A 92 2.99 -12.72 8.20
CA TYR A 92 2.17 -12.40 7.03
C TYR A 92 0.73 -11.96 7.35
N ARG A 93 0.37 -10.72 6.97
CA ARG A 93 -0.90 -10.06 7.30
C ARG A 93 -1.91 -10.02 6.15
N GLY A 94 -1.60 -10.69 5.03
CA GLY A 94 -2.56 -10.97 3.97
C GLY A 94 -3.49 -12.14 4.31
N THR A 95 -4.61 -12.20 3.62
CA THR A 95 -5.63 -13.27 3.71
C THR A 95 -5.40 -14.37 2.68
N ILE A 96 -4.89 -14.03 1.50
CA ILE A 96 -4.49 -14.99 0.46
C ILE A 96 -3.04 -15.38 0.67
N LYS A 97 -2.69 -16.66 0.57
CA LYS A 97 -1.31 -17.17 0.72
C LYS A 97 -0.93 -18.00 -0.50
N ASP A 98 0.37 -18.28 -0.66
CA ASP A 98 0.83 -19.26 -1.65
C ASP A 98 0.13 -20.60 -1.40
N PHE A 99 -0.54 -21.13 -2.43
CA PHE A 99 -1.16 -22.44 -2.37
C PHE A 99 -0.08 -23.52 -2.54
N PRO A 100 0.13 -24.42 -1.57
CA PRO A 100 1.15 -25.45 -1.67
C PRO A 100 0.91 -26.39 -2.86
N GLY A 101 1.95 -26.61 -3.67
CA GLY A 101 1.87 -27.50 -4.83
C GLY A 101 1.05 -26.95 -6.01
N ALA A 102 0.77 -25.64 -6.04
CA ALA A 102 0.15 -25.03 -7.22
C ALA A 102 0.99 -25.27 -8.48
N ASP A 103 0.33 -25.70 -9.54
CA ASP A 103 0.92 -25.97 -10.84
C ASP A 103 0.14 -25.16 -11.89
N PRO A 104 0.77 -24.16 -12.54
CA PRO A 104 0.13 -23.36 -13.56
C PRO A 104 -0.52 -24.18 -14.68
N LEU A 105 0.01 -25.35 -15.04
CA LEU A 105 -0.55 -26.19 -16.11
C LEU A 105 -1.87 -26.86 -15.68
N ARG A 106 -1.96 -27.30 -14.43
CA ARG A 106 -3.19 -27.85 -13.86
C ARG A 106 -4.23 -26.75 -13.64
N ASP A 107 -3.78 -25.59 -13.16
CA ASP A 107 -4.66 -24.45 -12.89
C ASP A 107 -5.30 -23.93 -14.19
N VAL A 108 -4.55 -23.84 -15.30
CA VAL A 108 -5.14 -23.45 -16.60
C VAL A 108 -6.06 -24.51 -17.19
N GLU A 109 -5.86 -25.79 -16.86
CA GLU A 109 -6.81 -26.86 -17.23
C GLU A 109 -8.14 -26.71 -16.50
N VAL A 110 -8.11 -26.37 -15.21
CA VAL A 110 -9.32 -26.06 -14.43
C VAL A 110 -10.07 -24.88 -15.07
N LEU A 111 -9.38 -23.77 -15.34
CA LEU A 111 -9.99 -22.61 -16.01
C LEU A 111 -10.57 -22.98 -17.38
N ARG A 112 -9.82 -23.73 -18.19
CA ARG A 112 -10.27 -24.13 -19.51
C ARG A 112 -11.54 -24.97 -19.46
N LYS A 113 -11.63 -25.91 -18.52
CA LYS A 113 -12.81 -26.76 -18.30
C LYS A 113 -14.00 -25.94 -17.82
N ALA A 114 -13.77 -25.01 -16.88
CA ALA A 114 -14.81 -24.13 -16.35
C ALA A 114 -15.45 -23.26 -17.43
N MET A 115 -14.68 -22.89 -18.46
CA MET A 115 -15.12 -22.06 -19.59
C MET A 115 -15.39 -22.89 -20.88
N LYS A 116 -15.71 -24.18 -20.76
CA LYS A 116 -15.97 -25.05 -21.92
C LYS A 116 -17.40 -25.56 -21.92
N GLY A 117 -18.12 -25.27 -23.01
CA GLY A 117 -19.44 -25.82 -23.27
C GLY A 117 -20.50 -24.74 -23.21
N PHE A 118 -21.72 -25.12 -22.87
CA PHE A 118 -22.81 -24.17 -22.66
C PHE A 118 -22.83 -23.73 -21.20
N GLY A 119 -22.66 -22.43 -20.97
CA GLY A 119 -22.50 -21.84 -19.64
C GLY A 119 -21.07 -21.93 -19.09
N THR A 120 -20.89 -21.35 -17.92
CA THR A 120 -19.60 -21.23 -17.21
C THR A 120 -19.71 -21.89 -15.86
N ASP A 121 -18.64 -22.53 -15.36
CA ASP A 121 -18.53 -22.94 -13.96
C ASP A 121 -17.84 -21.84 -13.15
N GLU A 122 -18.61 -20.83 -12.72
CA GLU A 122 -18.07 -19.70 -11.97
C GLU A 122 -17.48 -20.15 -10.62
N ASN A 123 -18.02 -21.21 -10.00
CA ASN A 123 -17.51 -21.72 -8.74
C ASN A 123 -16.09 -22.28 -8.91
N ALA A 124 -15.78 -22.98 -10.00
CA ALA A 124 -14.42 -23.43 -10.28
C ALA A 124 -13.44 -22.25 -10.46
N ILE A 125 -13.88 -21.16 -11.11
CA ILE A 125 -13.08 -19.93 -11.24
C ILE A 125 -12.84 -19.30 -9.86
N ILE A 126 -13.90 -19.19 -9.04
CA ILE A 126 -13.83 -18.63 -7.68
C ILE A 126 -12.89 -19.43 -6.79
N GLU A 127 -13.03 -20.75 -6.75
CA GLU A 127 -12.21 -21.60 -5.88
C GLU A 127 -10.74 -21.59 -6.29
N LEU A 128 -10.46 -21.60 -7.60
CA LEU A 128 -9.10 -21.50 -8.09
C LEU A 128 -8.50 -20.12 -7.76
N LEU A 129 -9.08 -19.05 -8.28
CA LEU A 129 -8.49 -17.72 -8.16
C LEU A 129 -8.52 -17.19 -6.72
N GLY A 130 -9.55 -17.52 -5.95
CA GLY A 130 -9.69 -17.15 -4.55
C GLY A 130 -8.76 -17.90 -3.59
N THR A 131 -7.96 -18.87 -4.07
CA THR A 131 -6.98 -19.60 -3.24
C THR A 131 -5.55 -19.51 -3.75
N ARG A 132 -5.31 -18.88 -4.90
CA ARG A 132 -3.97 -18.70 -5.48
C ARG A 132 -3.44 -17.31 -5.16
N SER A 133 -2.18 -17.22 -4.73
CA SER A 133 -1.50 -15.92 -4.59
C SER A 133 -1.34 -15.23 -5.95
N ASN A 134 -1.08 -13.93 -5.96
CA ASN A 134 -0.88 -13.17 -7.19
C ASN A 134 0.32 -13.73 -7.99
N LYS A 135 1.37 -14.13 -7.27
CA LYS A 135 2.54 -14.84 -7.82
C LYS A 135 2.15 -16.11 -8.59
N GLN A 136 1.10 -16.81 -8.17
CA GLN A 136 0.58 -18.01 -8.83
C GLN A 136 -0.45 -17.68 -9.93
N ARG A 137 -1.22 -16.60 -9.76
CA ARG A 137 -2.25 -16.15 -10.72
C ARG A 137 -1.66 -15.49 -11.97
N VAL A 138 -0.67 -14.62 -11.83
CA VAL A 138 -0.12 -13.84 -12.94
C VAL A 138 0.44 -14.72 -14.08
N PRO A 139 1.20 -15.81 -13.80
CA PRO A 139 1.69 -16.71 -14.84
C PRO A 139 0.59 -17.46 -15.61
N LEU A 140 -0.64 -17.54 -15.09
CA LEU A 140 -1.74 -18.30 -15.74
C LEU A 140 -2.04 -17.78 -17.14
N LYS A 141 -1.92 -16.47 -17.40
CA LYS A 141 -2.12 -15.90 -18.74
C LYS A 141 -1.15 -16.50 -19.76
N ALA A 142 0.14 -16.57 -19.42
CA ALA A 142 1.17 -17.13 -20.29
C ALA A 142 1.03 -18.66 -20.42
N ALA A 143 0.73 -19.35 -19.31
CA ALA A 143 0.51 -20.79 -19.31
C ALA A 143 -0.71 -21.18 -20.17
N TYR A 144 -1.81 -20.43 -20.09
CA TYR A 144 -3.03 -20.66 -20.87
C TYR A 144 -2.76 -20.46 -22.37
N LYS A 145 -2.03 -19.39 -22.73
CA LYS A 145 -1.62 -19.13 -24.10
C LYS A 145 -0.71 -20.22 -24.66
N THR A 146 0.24 -20.69 -23.87
CA THR A 146 1.17 -21.76 -24.27
C THR A 146 0.44 -23.09 -24.46
N THR A 147 -0.48 -23.42 -23.55
CA THR A 147 -1.16 -24.73 -23.53
C THR A 147 -2.27 -24.84 -24.58
N TYR A 148 -3.02 -23.75 -24.80
CA TYR A 148 -4.22 -23.79 -25.65
C TYR A 148 -4.17 -22.88 -26.88
N GLY A 149 -3.13 -22.05 -27.02
CA GLY A 149 -3.05 -21.04 -28.09
C GLY A 149 -4.04 -19.88 -27.95
N LYS A 150 -4.81 -19.83 -26.86
CA LYS A 150 -5.89 -18.86 -26.60
C LYS A 150 -5.48 -17.79 -25.61
N ASP A 151 -6.19 -16.67 -25.61
CA ASP A 151 -6.00 -15.59 -24.64
C ASP A 151 -6.94 -15.78 -23.45
N LEU A 152 -6.38 -15.93 -22.23
CA LEU A 152 -7.15 -16.18 -21.02
C LEU A 152 -8.10 -15.02 -20.70
N VAL A 153 -7.63 -13.78 -20.89
CA VAL A 153 -8.45 -12.59 -20.61
C VAL A 153 -9.65 -12.55 -21.55
N SER A 154 -9.44 -12.77 -22.84
CA SER A 154 -10.51 -12.82 -23.84
C SER A 154 -11.54 -13.90 -23.54
N ASP A 155 -11.11 -15.11 -23.16
CA ASP A 155 -12.02 -16.20 -22.82
C ASP A 155 -12.83 -15.86 -21.55
N ILE A 156 -12.20 -15.31 -20.50
CA ILE A 156 -12.93 -14.86 -19.29
C ILE A 156 -13.98 -13.80 -19.67
N LYS A 157 -13.59 -12.83 -20.51
CA LYS A 157 -14.50 -11.77 -20.97
C LYS A 157 -15.67 -12.31 -21.81
N SER A 158 -15.57 -13.47 -22.46
CA SER A 158 -16.72 -14.06 -23.16
C SER A 158 -17.66 -14.79 -22.21
N GLU A 159 -17.13 -15.37 -21.14
CA GLU A 159 -17.84 -16.28 -20.23
C GLU A 159 -18.50 -15.60 -19.02
N VAL A 160 -17.95 -14.50 -18.51
CA VAL A 160 -18.49 -13.78 -17.33
C VAL A 160 -18.65 -12.29 -17.61
N LYS A 161 -19.52 -11.61 -16.86
CA LYS A 161 -19.90 -10.20 -17.05
C LYS A 161 -20.04 -9.43 -15.73
N GLY A 162 -19.99 -8.10 -15.84
CA GLY A 162 -20.23 -7.17 -14.73
C GLY A 162 -19.10 -7.18 -13.69
N ASP A 163 -19.42 -6.84 -12.44
CA ASP A 163 -18.40 -6.69 -11.38
C ASP A 163 -17.61 -7.98 -11.09
N PHE A 164 -18.20 -9.15 -11.39
CA PHE A 164 -17.49 -10.42 -11.31
C PHE A 164 -16.38 -10.54 -12.37
N GLU A 165 -16.65 -10.10 -13.61
CA GLU A 165 -15.64 -10.00 -14.67
C GLU A 165 -14.51 -9.07 -14.23
N ASP A 166 -14.84 -7.87 -13.76
CA ASP A 166 -13.87 -6.87 -13.34
C ASP A 166 -12.98 -7.37 -12.19
N LEU A 167 -13.58 -8.04 -11.20
CA LEU A 167 -12.86 -8.63 -10.08
C LEU A 167 -11.90 -9.74 -10.54
N VAL A 168 -12.37 -10.67 -11.38
CA VAL A 168 -11.54 -11.77 -11.91
C VAL A 168 -10.37 -11.21 -12.72
N LEU A 169 -10.60 -10.21 -13.57
CA LEU A 169 -9.56 -9.60 -14.39
C LEU A 169 -8.55 -8.80 -13.56
N ALA A 170 -9.01 -8.06 -12.56
CA ALA A 170 -8.14 -7.37 -11.60
C ALA A 170 -7.20 -8.37 -10.90
N MET A 171 -7.73 -9.54 -10.52
CA MET A 171 -6.99 -10.60 -9.86
C MET A 171 -5.89 -11.26 -10.72
N LEU A 172 -5.91 -11.08 -12.05
CA LEU A 172 -4.91 -11.64 -12.98
C LEU A 172 -3.82 -10.62 -13.38
N LYS A 173 -3.85 -9.42 -12.82
CA LYS A 173 -2.83 -8.38 -13.04
C LYS A 173 -1.76 -8.47 -11.95
N ALA A 174 -0.50 -8.26 -12.35
CA ALA A 174 0.57 -8.04 -11.38
C ALA A 174 0.29 -6.72 -10.62
N PRO A 175 0.72 -6.55 -9.36
CA PRO A 175 0.29 -5.42 -8.54
C PRO A 175 0.55 -4.06 -9.18
N ALA A 176 1.76 -3.83 -9.70
CA ALA A 176 2.10 -2.58 -10.38
C ALA A 176 1.32 -2.37 -11.70
N HIS A 177 0.98 -3.43 -12.43
CA HIS A 177 0.13 -3.31 -13.63
C HIS A 177 -1.32 -3.02 -13.26
N PHE A 178 -1.80 -3.56 -12.14
CA PHE A 178 -3.13 -3.25 -11.65
C PHE A 178 -3.24 -1.78 -11.23
N ASP A 179 -2.33 -1.31 -10.37
CA ASP A 179 -2.28 0.09 -9.93
C ASP A 179 -2.07 1.05 -11.12
N ALA A 180 -1.16 0.75 -12.05
CA ALA A 180 -0.96 1.56 -13.25
C ALA A 180 -2.24 1.66 -14.10
N SER A 181 -2.98 0.56 -14.25
CA SER A 181 -4.26 0.58 -14.97
C SER A 181 -5.34 1.35 -14.23
N GLU A 182 -5.43 1.23 -12.90
CA GLU A 182 -6.39 2.00 -12.10
C GLU A 182 -6.10 3.51 -12.17
N LEU A 183 -4.83 3.91 -12.14
CA LEU A 183 -4.40 5.29 -12.34
C LEU A 183 -4.69 5.77 -13.76
N LYS A 184 -4.48 4.93 -14.78
CA LYS A 184 -4.78 5.28 -16.18
C LYS A 184 -6.26 5.55 -16.39
N GLU A 185 -7.11 4.68 -15.86
CA GLU A 185 -8.56 4.83 -15.91
C GLU A 185 -9.05 6.01 -15.06
N ALA A 186 -8.40 6.29 -13.92
CA ALA A 186 -8.71 7.48 -13.11
C ALA A 186 -8.36 8.80 -13.80
N ILE A 187 -7.35 8.80 -14.68
CA ILE A 187 -6.94 9.98 -15.46
C ILE A 187 -7.75 10.10 -16.75
N SER A 188 -8.00 9.00 -17.47
CA SER A 188 -8.50 9.06 -18.85
C SER A 188 -10.04 9.08 -18.97
N GLY A 189 -10.76 9.08 -17.85
CA GLY A 189 -12.22 9.02 -17.80
C GLY A 189 -12.91 10.35 -18.16
N ALA A 190 -14.25 10.34 -18.17
CA ALA A 190 -15.04 11.56 -18.21
C ALA A 190 -14.90 12.28 -16.85
N GLY A 191 -13.92 13.18 -16.76
CA GLY A 191 -13.45 13.72 -15.49
C GLY A 191 -12.41 12.83 -14.82
N THR A 192 -11.67 13.39 -13.87
CA THR A 192 -10.66 12.67 -13.11
C THR A 192 -11.29 11.98 -11.90
N ASP A 193 -10.95 10.72 -11.62
CA ASP A 193 -11.29 10.09 -10.32
C ASP A 193 -10.20 10.42 -9.31
N GLU A 194 -10.30 11.59 -8.67
CA GLU A 194 -9.31 12.06 -7.71
C GLU A 194 -9.22 11.13 -6.50
N ALA A 195 -10.32 10.50 -6.12
CA ALA A 195 -10.36 9.59 -4.99
C ALA A 195 -9.50 8.34 -5.22
N CYS A 196 -9.47 7.82 -6.45
CA CYS A 196 -8.57 6.74 -6.85
C CYS A 196 -7.10 7.19 -6.85
N LEU A 197 -6.79 8.36 -7.45
CA LEU A 197 -5.42 8.90 -7.48
C LEU A 197 -4.87 9.09 -6.06
N ILE A 198 -5.66 9.68 -5.18
CA ILE A 198 -5.30 9.90 -3.78
C ILE A 198 -5.06 8.56 -3.07
N GLU A 199 -5.96 7.59 -3.23
CA GLU A 199 -5.87 6.29 -2.57
C GLU A 199 -4.58 5.54 -2.90
N ILE A 200 -4.24 5.45 -4.19
CA ILE A 200 -3.04 4.74 -4.63
C ILE A 200 -1.80 5.53 -4.19
N LEU A 201 -1.68 6.81 -4.57
CA LEU A 201 -0.44 7.56 -4.38
C LEU A 201 -0.11 7.86 -2.90
N SER A 202 -1.12 7.92 -2.01
CA SER A 202 -0.88 8.14 -0.58
C SER A 202 -0.55 6.89 0.22
N SER A 203 -0.91 5.70 -0.29
CA SER A 203 -0.83 4.44 0.47
C SER A 203 0.36 3.56 0.08
N ARG A 204 0.82 3.64 -1.17
CA ARG A 204 1.95 2.84 -1.67
C ARG A 204 3.29 3.31 -1.10
N SER A 205 4.22 2.37 -0.98
CA SER A 205 5.63 2.60 -0.63
C SER A 205 6.40 3.22 -1.80
N ASN A 206 7.60 3.74 -1.53
CA ASN A 206 8.47 4.27 -2.58
C ASN A 206 8.76 3.21 -3.65
N ALA A 207 9.10 1.98 -3.25
CA ALA A 207 9.40 0.88 -4.18
C ALA A 207 8.19 0.54 -5.07
N GLU A 208 6.98 0.51 -4.52
CA GLU A 208 5.75 0.29 -5.29
C GLU A 208 5.51 1.45 -6.27
N ILE A 209 5.65 2.72 -5.84
CA ILE A 209 5.47 3.88 -6.72
C ILE A 209 6.47 3.88 -7.87
N LEU A 210 7.73 3.55 -7.62
CA LEU A 210 8.77 3.49 -8.66
C LEU A 210 8.46 2.41 -9.70
N GLU A 211 7.98 1.23 -9.27
CA GLU A 211 7.57 0.19 -10.23
C GLU A 211 6.30 0.57 -10.98
N ILE A 212 5.33 1.21 -10.33
CA ILE A 212 4.14 1.76 -10.99
C ILE A 212 4.54 2.76 -12.09
N ASN A 213 5.46 3.68 -11.81
CA ASN A 213 5.95 4.66 -12.79
C ASN A 213 6.57 3.99 -14.02
N LYS A 214 7.40 2.96 -13.79
CA LYS A 214 8.04 2.19 -14.85
C LYS A 214 7.00 1.46 -15.71
N VAL A 215 6.05 0.76 -15.08
CA VAL A 215 4.98 0.04 -15.78
C VAL A 215 4.07 1.00 -16.54
N TYR A 216 3.63 2.09 -15.91
CA TYR A 216 2.77 3.10 -16.53
C TYR A 216 3.41 3.68 -17.80
N LYS A 217 4.69 4.04 -17.73
CA LYS A 217 5.43 4.55 -18.90
C LYS A 217 5.57 3.50 -20.00
N ALA A 218 5.85 2.25 -19.64
CA ALA A 218 5.98 1.16 -20.60
C ALA A 218 4.66 0.84 -21.31
N GLU A 219 3.55 0.81 -20.58
CA GLU A 219 2.22 0.46 -21.09
C GLU A 219 1.57 1.61 -21.88
N TYR A 220 1.77 2.87 -21.45
CA TYR A 220 1.01 4.00 -21.97
C TYR A 220 1.83 5.06 -22.70
N GLY A 221 3.16 4.89 -22.80
CA GLY A 221 4.06 5.77 -23.56
C GLY A 221 4.20 7.19 -23.00
N LYS A 222 3.60 7.49 -21.84
CA LYS A 222 3.64 8.79 -21.15
C LYS A 222 4.01 8.55 -19.68
N SER A 223 4.79 9.45 -19.06
CA SER A 223 5.08 9.30 -17.64
C SER A 223 3.81 9.52 -16.80
N LEU A 224 3.74 8.89 -15.63
CA LEU A 224 2.62 9.09 -14.71
C LEU A 224 2.54 10.56 -14.25
N GLU A 225 3.69 11.19 -14.00
CA GLU A 225 3.77 12.61 -13.64
C GLU A 225 3.18 13.52 -14.73
N ASP A 226 3.54 13.30 -16.00
CA ASP A 226 3.00 14.10 -17.10
C ASP A 226 1.49 13.88 -17.27
N ALA A 227 1.01 12.66 -16.98
CA ALA A 227 -0.41 12.32 -17.05
C ALA A 227 -1.21 12.99 -15.93
N ILE A 228 -0.70 12.95 -14.70
CA ILE A 228 -1.27 13.69 -13.56
C ILE A 228 -1.25 15.20 -13.85
N SER A 229 -0.14 15.70 -14.39
CA SER A 229 0.06 17.14 -14.61
C SER A 229 -0.87 17.71 -15.67
N SER A 230 -1.27 16.90 -16.67
CA SER A 230 -2.23 17.34 -17.69
C SER A 230 -3.67 17.38 -17.21
N ASP A 231 -4.04 16.51 -16.26
CA ASP A 231 -5.43 16.34 -15.83
C ASP A 231 -5.77 17.05 -14.52
N THR A 232 -4.75 17.43 -13.74
CA THR A 232 -4.94 18.08 -12.45
C THR A 232 -4.34 19.47 -12.42
N SER A 233 -4.76 20.30 -11.48
CA SER A 233 -4.29 21.68 -11.35
C SER A 233 -4.02 22.08 -9.90
N GLY A 234 -3.43 23.28 -9.73
CA GLY A 234 -3.23 23.91 -8.43
C GLY A 234 -2.37 23.12 -7.45
N HIS A 235 -2.72 23.21 -6.16
CA HIS A 235 -2.04 22.51 -5.08
C HIS A 235 -2.31 21.01 -5.09
N PHE A 236 -3.46 20.59 -5.61
CA PHE A 236 -3.80 19.18 -5.77
C PHE A 236 -2.84 18.48 -6.74
N ARG A 237 -2.57 19.08 -7.91
CA ARG A 237 -1.53 18.58 -8.84
C ARG A 237 -0.18 18.45 -8.15
N ARG A 238 0.25 19.48 -7.42
CA ARG A 238 1.55 19.48 -6.74
C ARG A 238 1.66 18.35 -5.71
N LEU A 239 0.59 18.09 -4.97
CA LEU A 239 0.52 16.97 -4.03
C LEU A 239 0.69 15.63 -4.76
N LEU A 240 -0.11 15.36 -5.79
CA LEU A 240 -0.05 14.10 -6.52
C LEU A 240 1.30 13.89 -7.22
N VAL A 241 1.87 14.93 -7.83
CA VAL A 241 3.21 14.88 -8.42
C VAL A 241 4.27 14.57 -7.37
N SER A 242 4.16 15.14 -6.17
CA SER A 242 5.11 14.87 -5.08
C SER A 242 5.03 13.41 -4.63
N LEU A 243 3.82 12.87 -4.47
CA LEU A 243 3.61 11.48 -4.12
C LEU A 243 4.06 10.51 -5.23
N SER A 244 3.85 10.87 -6.51
CA SER A 244 4.26 10.04 -7.64
C SER A 244 5.77 9.95 -7.82
N GLN A 245 6.59 10.75 -7.13
CA GLN A 245 8.04 10.62 -7.18
C GLN A 245 8.56 9.37 -6.45
N GLY A 246 7.84 8.85 -5.45
CA GLY A 246 8.30 7.71 -4.65
C GLY A 246 9.65 7.96 -3.96
N ASN A 247 9.85 9.18 -3.43
CA ASN A 247 11.13 9.65 -2.88
C ASN A 247 11.05 10.09 -1.41
N ARG A 248 10.05 9.59 -0.66
CA ARG A 248 9.91 9.89 0.78
C ARG A 248 11.12 9.35 1.55
N ASP A 249 11.58 10.05 2.59
CA ASP A 249 12.59 9.50 3.50
C ASP A 249 12.09 8.19 4.15
N GLU A 250 12.91 7.15 4.18
CA GLU A 250 12.58 5.82 4.72
C GLU A 250 13.29 5.55 6.06
N LYS A 251 13.93 6.56 6.67
CA LYS A 251 14.56 6.41 7.99
C LYS A 251 13.54 6.07 9.07
N GLU A 252 13.88 5.05 9.86
CA GLU A 252 13.14 4.65 11.05
C GLU A 252 13.47 5.51 12.29
N THR A 253 14.65 6.14 12.29
CA THR A 253 15.09 7.01 13.39
C THR A 253 14.33 8.34 13.38
N VAL A 254 13.89 8.77 14.57
CA VAL A 254 13.15 10.03 14.73
C VAL A 254 14.01 11.08 15.42
N ASP A 255 14.20 12.23 14.76
CA ASP A 255 14.71 13.45 15.39
C ASP A 255 13.54 14.23 16.01
N ILE A 256 13.45 14.19 17.35
CA ILE A 256 12.38 14.84 18.13
C ILE A 256 12.47 16.37 18.02
N SER A 257 13.68 16.94 17.96
CA SER A 257 13.87 18.40 17.87
C SER A 257 13.35 18.90 16.52
N LEU A 258 13.73 18.22 15.44
CA LEU A 258 13.20 18.52 14.11
C LEU A 258 11.68 18.32 14.06
N ALA A 259 11.16 17.26 14.67
CA ALA A 259 9.71 17.01 14.68
C ALA A 259 8.92 18.16 15.33
N LYS A 260 9.42 18.71 16.44
CA LYS A 260 8.86 19.90 17.09
C LYS A 260 8.91 21.13 16.18
N GLN A 261 10.03 21.35 15.50
CA GLN A 261 10.16 22.47 14.55
C GLN A 261 9.21 22.32 13.37
N GLU A 262 9.02 21.12 12.83
CA GLU A 262 8.10 20.88 11.72
C GLU A 262 6.64 21.00 12.14
N ALA A 263 6.29 20.55 13.35
CA ALA A 263 4.98 20.82 13.93
C ALA A 263 4.72 22.34 14.03
N GLN A 264 5.71 23.11 14.50
CA GLN A 264 5.60 24.58 14.58
C GLN A 264 5.44 25.21 13.18
N LYS A 265 6.16 24.71 12.17
CA LYS A 265 6.00 25.15 10.78
C LYS A 265 4.60 24.86 10.24
N LEU A 266 4.04 23.67 10.51
CA LEU A 266 2.67 23.34 10.10
C LEU A 266 1.65 24.23 10.79
N HIS A 267 1.82 24.49 12.08
CA HIS A 267 0.93 25.38 12.85
C HIS A 267 1.00 26.82 12.33
N ALA A 268 2.21 27.33 12.08
CA ALA A 268 2.44 28.62 11.43
C ALA A 268 1.88 28.69 10.00
N ALA A 269 1.83 27.55 9.30
CA ALA A 269 1.34 27.45 7.93
C ALA A 269 -0.18 27.39 7.80
N GLY A 270 -0.91 27.03 8.86
CA GLY A 270 -2.38 27.00 8.92
C GLY A 270 -2.92 27.93 9.99
N GLU A 271 -3.18 27.40 11.19
CA GLU A 271 -3.93 28.06 12.29
C GLU A 271 -3.43 29.46 12.70
N ASN A 272 -2.17 29.82 12.45
CA ASN A 272 -1.60 31.13 12.79
C ASN A 272 -1.63 32.17 11.66
N LYS A 273 -2.35 31.91 10.56
CA LYS A 273 -2.53 32.91 9.48
C LYS A 273 -3.95 32.86 8.92
N VAL A 274 -4.34 33.91 8.19
CA VAL A 274 -5.58 33.88 7.39
C VAL A 274 -5.27 33.14 6.09
N GLY A 275 -5.95 32.01 5.88
CA GLY A 275 -5.67 31.09 4.78
C GLY A 275 -4.56 30.09 5.11
N THR A 276 -4.08 29.34 4.11
CA THR A 276 -3.21 28.18 4.36
C THR A 276 -2.05 28.19 3.40
N ASP A 277 -0.87 27.79 3.88
CA ASP A 277 0.27 27.51 3.00
C ASP A 277 0.33 26.01 2.71
N GLU A 278 -0.47 25.58 1.72
CA GLU A 278 -0.55 24.18 1.33
C GLU A 278 0.78 23.68 0.73
N SER A 279 1.67 24.60 0.29
CA SER A 279 3.01 24.24 -0.18
C SER A 279 3.89 23.76 0.97
N GLN A 280 3.81 24.43 2.12
CA GLN A 280 4.52 24.03 3.33
C GLN A 280 4.00 22.69 3.88
N PHE A 281 2.69 22.47 3.86
CA PHE A 281 2.08 21.16 4.18
C PHE A 281 2.60 20.08 3.23
N ASN A 282 2.56 20.32 1.92
CA ASN A 282 3.05 19.35 0.94
C ASN A 282 4.53 18.99 1.14
N ALA A 283 5.39 19.98 1.35
CA ALA A 283 6.83 19.79 1.52
C ALA A 283 7.17 18.91 2.73
N ILE A 284 6.43 19.04 3.83
CA ILE A 284 6.63 18.23 5.04
C ILE A 284 5.97 16.85 4.86
N LEU A 285 4.69 16.84 4.52
CA LEU A 285 3.87 15.62 4.48
C LEU A 285 4.32 14.61 3.42
N CYS A 286 4.93 15.05 2.31
CA CYS A 286 5.38 14.15 1.25
C CYS A 286 6.83 13.69 1.39
N ALA A 287 7.71 14.48 2.01
CA ALA A 287 9.14 14.20 2.03
C ALA A 287 9.63 13.41 3.26
N ARG A 288 9.01 13.60 4.43
CA ARG A 288 9.52 13.04 5.69
C ARG A 288 9.13 11.58 5.89
N SER A 289 9.91 10.85 6.69
CA SER A 289 9.61 9.45 6.97
C SER A 289 8.33 9.27 7.78
N LYS A 290 7.66 8.13 7.62
CA LYS A 290 6.41 7.84 8.33
C LYS A 290 6.62 7.88 9.86
N PRO A 291 7.69 7.31 10.44
CA PRO A 291 7.96 7.43 11.88
C PRO A 291 8.16 8.89 12.32
N HIS A 292 8.90 9.68 11.54
CA HIS A 292 9.11 11.09 11.85
C HIS A 292 7.79 11.87 11.82
N LEU A 293 6.95 11.68 10.79
CA LEU A 293 5.67 12.38 10.67
C LEU A 293 4.68 12.00 11.77
N ARG A 294 4.67 10.74 12.24
CA ARG A 294 3.87 10.36 13.41
C ARG A 294 4.28 11.16 14.65
N GLN A 295 5.59 11.38 14.84
CA GLN A 295 6.06 12.26 15.91
C GLN A 295 5.67 13.72 15.67
N VAL A 296 5.78 14.23 14.44
CA VAL A 296 5.33 15.59 14.08
C VAL A 296 3.86 15.77 14.43
N PHE A 297 3.00 14.80 14.12
CA PHE A 297 1.57 14.87 14.44
C PHE A 297 1.31 14.85 15.95
N HIS A 298 2.09 14.06 16.70
CA HIS A 298 2.03 14.06 18.15
C HIS A 298 2.39 15.44 18.73
N GLU A 299 3.53 16.00 18.33
CA GLU A 299 4.00 17.32 18.79
C GLU A 299 3.02 18.43 18.37
N TYR A 300 2.46 18.34 17.15
CA TYR A 300 1.43 19.27 16.67
C TYR A 300 0.20 19.24 17.57
N GLN A 301 -0.30 18.06 17.93
CA GLN A 301 -1.45 17.93 18.81
C GLN A 301 -1.15 18.45 20.23
N GLN A 302 0.05 18.20 20.77
CA GLN A 302 0.45 18.72 22.08
C GLN A 302 0.49 20.25 22.11
N MET A 303 0.96 20.87 21.04
CA MET A 303 1.05 22.33 20.91
C MET A 303 -0.31 22.99 20.66
N CYS A 304 -1.11 22.45 19.74
CA CYS A 304 -2.31 23.12 19.22
C CYS A 304 -3.59 22.67 19.94
N GLY A 305 -3.55 21.56 20.68
CA GLY A 305 -4.75 20.91 21.23
C GLY A 305 -5.70 20.33 20.16
N LYS A 306 -5.32 20.38 18.88
CA LYS A 306 -6.11 19.98 17.72
C LYS A 306 -5.33 18.97 16.90
N ASP A 307 -6.04 17.94 16.46
CA ASP A 307 -5.50 16.91 15.58
C ASP A 307 -5.23 17.49 14.18
N ILE A 308 -4.11 17.12 13.54
CA ILE A 308 -3.66 17.72 12.29
C ILE A 308 -4.68 17.53 11.15
N GLU A 309 -5.42 16.41 11.09
CA GLU A 309 -6.50 16.22 10.12
C GLU A 309 -7.61 17.25 10.31
N LYS A 310 -7.97 17.56 11.58
CA LYS A 310 -8.99 18.58 11.86
C LYS A 310 -8.52 19.97 11.46
N SER A 311 -7.23 20.27 11.58
CA SER A 311 -6.65 21.53 11.08
C SER A 311 -6.71 21.57 9.56
N ILE A 312 -6.31 20.50 8.86
CA ILE A 312 -6.41 20.44 7.39
C ILE A 312 -7.86 20.64 6.93
N CYS A 313 -8.84 19.99 7.59
CA CYS A 313 -10.25 20.13 7.25
C CYS A 313 -10.85 21.52 7.54
N SER A 314 -10.28 22.32 8.46
CA SER A 314 -10.74 23.71 8.67
C SER A 314 -10.09 24.70 7.72
N GLU A 315 -8.87 24.39 7.27
CA GLU A 315 -7.98 25.30 6.56
C GLU A 315 -7.95 25.07 5.03
N MET A 316 -8.34 23.89 4.56
CA MET A 316 -8.32 23.52 3.15
C MET A 316 -9.70 23.05 2.70
N SER A 317 -9.92 23.00 1.38
CA SER A 317 -11.17 22.44 0.82
C SER A 317 -10.93 21.61 -0.44
N GLY A 318 -11.92 20.80 -0.81
CA GLY A 318 -11.93 20.06 -2.08
C GLY A 318 -10.85 18.97 -2.17
N ASN A 319 -10.25 18.82 -3.36
CA ASN A 319 -9.34 17.71 -3.64
C ASN A 319 -8.00 17.83 -2.91
N VAL A 320 -7.52 19.06 -2.66
CA VAL A 320 -6.28 19.26 -1.87
C VAL A 320 -6.48 18.83 -0.42
N GLU A 321 -7.61 19.19 0.20
CA GLU A 321 -7.98 18.74 1.55
C GLU A 321 -8.06 17.21 1.59
N SER A 322 -8.83 16.61 0.68
CA SER A 322 -9.02 15.17 0.60
C SER A 322 -7.70 14.41 0.44
N GLY A 323 -6.79 14.93 -0.38
CA GLY A 323 -5.47 14.37 -0.60
C GLY A 323 -4.58 14.46 0.65
N MET A 324 -4.51 15.64 1.27
CA MET A 324 -3.69 15.85 2.48
C MET A 324 -4.18 15.00 3.65
N VAL A 325 -5.49 14.92 3.86
CA VAL A 325 -6.09 14.06 4.90
C VAL A 325 -5.78 12.59 4.63
N ALA A 326 -5.85 12.13 3.37
CA ALA A 326 -5.52 10.75 3.04
C ALA A 326 -4.05 10.41 3.31
N VAL A 327 -3.11 11.32 2.99
CA VAL A 327 -1.69 11.17 3.31
C VAL A 327 -1.50 11.02 4.82
N VAL A 328 -2.10 11.91 5.61
CA VAL A 328 -2.01 11.85 7.07
C VAL A 328 -2.59 10.55 7.62
N LYS A 329 -3.78 10.13 7.17
CA LYS A 329 -4.40 8.86 7.58
C LYS A 329 -3.52 7.66 7.23
N CYS A 330 -2.95 7.62 6.02
CA CYS A 330 -2.04 6.56 5.59
C CYS A 330 -0.77 6.52 6.43
N ILE A 331 -0.22 7.67 6.82
CA ILE A 331 0.95 7.75 7.73
C ILE A 331 0.58 7.22 9.12
N LYS A 332 -0.56 7.65 9.69
CA LYS A 332 -0.99 7.22 11.03
C LYS A 332 -1.29 5.73 11.06
N ASN A 333 -2.18 5.26 10.18
CA ASN A 333 -2.60 3.86 10.11
C ASN A 333 -3.22 3.57 8.73
N THR A 334 -2.44 2.98 7.82
CA THR A 334 -2.90 2.63 6.46
C THR A 334 -4.05 1.62 6.46
N ALA A 335 -4.06 0.66 7.39
CA ALA A 335 -5.15 -0.31 7.50
C ALA A 335 -6.47 0.36 7.91
N ALA A 336 -6.42 1.32 8.84
CA ALA A 336 -7.59 2.11 9.23
C ALA A 336 -8.11 2.99 8.09
N TYR A 337 -7.22 3.55 7.27
CA TYR A 337 -7.59 4.29 6.06
C TYR A 337 -8.37 3.41 5.07
N PHE A 338 -7.86 2.22 4.76
CA PHE A 338 -8.57 1.30 3.86
C PHE A 338 -9.88 0.76 4.45
N ALA A 339 -9.94 0.53 5.76
CA ALA A 339 -11.18 0.19 6.44
C ALA A 339 -12.26 1.26 6.25
N GLU A 340 -11.89 2.54 6.40
CA GLU A 340 -12.79 3.67 6.15
C GLU A 340 -13.22 3.75 4.70
N ARG A 341 -12.30 3.54 3.75
CA ARG A 341 -12.61 3.54 2.33
C ARG A 341 -13.56 2.42 1.92
N LEU A 342 -13.36 1.22 2.45
CA LEU A 342 -14.28 0.09 2.25
C LEU A 342 -15.65 0.40 2.81
N HIS A 343 -15.73 0.99 4.01
CA HIS A 343 -17.00 1.38 4.61
C HIS A 343 -17.74 2.38 3.73
N LYS A 344 -17.06 3.45 3.30
CA LYS A 344 -17.61 4.47 2.39
C LYS A 344 -18.00 3.92 1.02
N ALA A 345 -17.37 2.84 0.56
CA ALA A 345 -17.71 2.19 -0.71
C ALA A 345 -19.00 1.36 -0.61
N MET A 346 -19.36 0.87 0.58
CA MET A 346 -20.55 0.06 0.84
C MET A 346 -21.61 0.80 1.67
N GLN A 347 -21.46 2.11 1.85
CA GLN A 347 -22.39 2.91 2.65
C GLN A 347 -23.43 3.57 1.75
N GLY A 348 -24.72 3.37 2.07
CA GLY A 348 -25.84 4.00 1.39
C GLY A 348 -26.53 3.05 0.41
N VAL A 349 -27.16 3.61 -0.62
CA VAL A 349 -27.82 2.83 -1.67
C VAL A 349 -26.81 2.52 -2.78
N GLY A 350 -26.61 1.24 -3.05
CA GLY A 350 -25.64 0.76 -4.03
C GLY A 350 -24.21 0.73 -3.50
N THR A 351 -23.30 0.21 -4.33
CA THR A 351 -21.91 -0.03 -3.96
C THR A 351 -20.99 0.70 -4.94
N LYS A 352 -19.87 1.22 -4.46
CA LYS A 352 -18.79 1.74 -5.31
C LYS A 352 -17.87 0.59 -5.72
N ASP A 353 -18.37 -0.31 -6.55
CA ASP A 353 -17.73 -1.61 -6.85
C ASP A 353 -16.28 -1.49 -7.32
N ARG A 354 -15.96 -0.51 -8.16
CA ARG A 354 -14.57 -0.29 -8.58
C ARG A 354 -13.62 -0.01 -7.41
N THR A 355 -14.07 0.76 -6.41
CA THR A 355 -13.28 0.99 -5.18
C THR A 355 -13.21 -0.27 -4.32
N LEU A 356 -14.32 -1.00 -4.18
CA LEU A 356 -14.37 -2.25 -3.42
C LEU A 356 -13.41 -3.29 -4.03
N ILE A 357 -13.48 -3.53 -5.34
CA ILE A 357 -12.58 -4.43 -6.09
C ILE A 357 -11.13 -4.00 -5.92
N ARG A 358 -10.82 -2.72 -6.15
CA ARG A 358 -9.44 -2.21 -6.08
C ARG A 358 -8.82 -2.45 -4.71
N ILE A 359 -9.53 -2.16 -3.63
CA ILE A 359 -9.02 -2.36 -2.27
C ILE A 359 -8.93 -3.85 -1.94
N MET A 360 -9.98 -4.62 -2.23
CA MET A 360 -10.01 -6.05 -1.90
C MET A 360 -8.90 -6.82 -2.63
N VAL A 361 -8.63 -6.49 -3.91
CA VAL A 361 -7.54 -7.11 -4.68
C VAL A 361 -6.18 -6.61 -4.18
N SER A 362 -5.94 -5.30 -4.14
CA SER A 362 -4.61 -4.75 -3.85
C SER A 362 -4.13 -5.00 -2.43
N ARG A 363 -5.04 -5.21 -1.47
CA ARG A 363 -4.70 -5.40 -0.04
C ARG A 363 -4.77 -6.86 0.43
N SER A 364 -5.36 -7.76 -0.37
CA SER A 364 -5.54 -9.19 -0.02
C SER A 364 -4.26 -9.91 0.38
N GLU A 365 -3.11 -9.51 -0.15
CA GLU A 365 -1.80 -10.13 0.12
C GLU A 365 -0.85 -9.23 0.92
N VAL A 366 -1.36 -8.13 1.48
CA VAL A 366 -0.56 -7.13 2.20
C VAL A 366 -0.97 -7.06 3.67
N ASP A 367 -2.16 -6.51 3.93
CA ASP A 367 -2.60 -6.12 5.28
C ASP A 367 -4.10 -6.32 5.50
N MET A 368 -4.77 -7.15 4.68
CA MET A 368 -6.21 -7.40 4.79
C MET A 368 -6.64 -7.87 6.20
N LEU A 369 -5.79 -8.61 6.92
CA LEU A 369 -6.07 -8.99 8.31
C LEU A 369 -6.07 -7.79 9.26
N ASP A 370 -5.20 -6.79 9.04
CA ASP A 370 -5.21 -5.56 9.83
C ASP A 370 -6.39 -4.66 9.44
N ILE A 371 -6.72 -4.58 8.14
CA ILE A 371 -7.90 -3.82 7.65
C ILE A 371 -9.18 -4.35 8.28
N ARG A 372 -9.35 -5.66 8.35
CA ARG A 372 -10.50 -6.30 9.01
C ARG A 372 -10.63 -5.93 10.48
N GLN A 373 -9.52 -5.98 11.21
CA GLN A 373 -9.49 -5.60 12.63
C GLN A 373 -9.86 -4.13 12.81
N GLU A 374 -9.31 -3.23 11.99
CA GLU A 374 -9.64 -1.81 12.03
C GLU A 374 -11.10 -1.55 11.62
N TYR A 375 -11.62 -2.28 10.65
CA TYR A 375 -13.01 -2.17 10.21
C TYR A 375 -13.97 -2.55 11.34
N LEU A 376 -13.74 -3.70 11.99
CA LEU A 376 -14.54 -4.14 13.13
C LEU A 376 -14.45 -3.13 14.29
N ARG A 377 -13.25 -2.65 14.62
CA ARG A 377 -13.01 -1.67 15.67
C ARG A 377 -13.75 -0.35 15.42
N GLN A 378 -13.79 0.12 14.18
CA GLN A 378 -14.38 1.41 13.82
C GLN A 378 -15.90 1.35 13.63
N TYR A 379 -16.43 0.24 13.13
CA TYR A 379 -17.83 0.16 12.68
C TYR A 379 -18.69 -0.85 13.44
N GLY A 380 -18.11 -1.61 14.39
CA GLY A 380 -18.84 -2.58 15.21
C GLY A 380 -19.44 -3.76 14.42
N LYS A 381 -19.08 -3.91 13.14
CA LYS A 381 -19.53 -4.95 12.22
C LYS A 381 -18.32 -5.45 11.44
N SER A 382 -18.17 -6.76 11.26
CA SER A 382 -17.03 -7.31 10.51
C SER A 382 -17.09 -6.90 9.04
N LEU A 383 -15.92 -6.78 8.40
CA LEU A 383 -15.82 -6.50 6.97
C LEU A 383 -16.52 -7.59 6.14
N TYR A 384 -16.40 -8.85 6.56
CA TYR A 384 -17.09 -9.98 5.94
C TYR A 384 -18.61 -9.78 5.90
N THR A 385 -19.22 -9.43 7.04
CA THR A 385 -20.67 -9.22 7.11
C THR A 385 -21.10 -7.95 6.35
N ALA A 386 -20.23 -6.94 6.25
CA ALA A 386 -20.50 -5.77 5.41
C ALA A 386 -20.57 -6.17 3.93
N ILE A 387 -19.51 -6.81 3.40
CA ILE A 387 -19.45 -7.28 2.00
C ILE A 387 -20.62 -8.24 1.71
N SER A 388 -20.88 -9.19 2.60
CA SER A 388 -21.94 -10.19 2.39
C SER A 388 -23.35 -9.59 2.32
N GLY A 389 -23.56 -8.44 2.98
CA GLY A 389 -24.84 -7.73 2.98
C GLY A 389 -25.00 -6.77 1.80
N ASP A 390 -23.89 -6.28 1.25
CA ASP A 390 -23.87 -5.25 0.20
C ASP A 390 -23.75 -5.83 -1.22
N THR A 391 -23.21 -7.05 -1.34
CA THR A 391 -22.94 -7.70 -2.63
C THR A 391 -23.70 -9.02 -2.80
N THR A 392 -23.85 -9.50 -4.04
CA THR A 392 -24.57 -10.74 -4.36
C THR A 392 -23.84 -11.62 -5.37
N GLY A 393 -24.36 -12.83 -5.61
CA GLY A 393 -23.85 -13.73 -6.66
C GLY A 393 -22.40 -14.17 -6.49
N ASP A 394 -21.76 -14.47 -7.62
CA ASP A 394 -20.38 -14.95 -7.69
C ASP A 394 -19.35 -13.88 -7.36
N TYR A 395 -19.69 -12.61 -7.67
CA TYR A 395 -18.95 -11.44 -7.22
C TYR A 395 -18.79 -11.43 -5.69
N LYS A 396 -19.88 -11.57 -4.93
CA LYS A 396 -19.82 -11.71 -3.47
C LYS A 396 -18.90 -12.86 -3.04
N LYS A 397 -19.10 -14.05 -3.61
CA LYS A 397 -18.35 -15.25 -3.19
C LYS A 397 -16.85 -15.03 -3.32
N LEU A 398 -16.40 -14.43 -4.42
CA LEU A 398 -14.98 -14.15 -4.65
C LEU A 398 -14.44 -13.02 -3.75
N LEU A 399 -15.21 -11.95 -3.52
CA LEU A 399 -14.83 -10.92 -2.55
C LEU A 399 -14.65 -11.49 -1.14
N LEU A 400 -15.52 -12.42 -0.73
CA LEU A 400 -15.43 -13.07 0.58
C LEU A 400 -14.21 -14.00 0.68
N LYS A 401 -13.77 -14.62 -0.42
CA LYS A 401 -12.48 -15.33 -0.46
C LYS A 401 -11.31 -14.39 -0.22
N LEU A 402 -11.30 -13.21 -0.86
CA LEU A 402 -10.29 -12.18 -0.63
C LEU A 402 -10.35 -11.60 0.78
N CYS A 403 -11.55 -11.47 1.36
CA CYS A 403 -11.72 -11.02 2.74
C CYS A 403 -11.21 -12.07 3.74
N GLY A 404 -11.37 -13.35 3.46
CA GLY A 404 -11.14 -14.44 4.42
C GLY A 404 -12.37 -14.67 5.32
N GLY A 405 -12.18 -15.30 6.49
CA GLY A 405 -13.30 -15.67 7.38
C GLY A 405 -14.00 -14.50 8.07
N SER A 406 -15.13 -14.77 8.72
CA SER A 406 -15.74 -13.80 9.65
C SER A 406 -14.88 -13.66 10.91
N ASP A 407 -14.72 -12.43 11.36
CA ASP A 407 -14.13 -12.07 12.66
C ASP A 407 -15.20 -11.90 13.74
#